data_AF-A0A9J6P9H9-F1
#
_entry.id   AF-A0A9J6P9H9-F1
#
_cell.length_a   1.000
_cell.length_b   1.000
_cell.length_c   1.000
_cell.angle_alpha   90.00
_cell.angle_beta   90.00
_cell.angle_gamma   90.00
#
_symmetry.space_group_name_H-M   'P 1'
#
loop_
_entity.id
_entity.type
_entity.pdbx_description
1 polymer ?
#
loop_
_entity_poly.entity_id
_entity_poly.type
_entity_poly.pdbx_seq_one_letter_code
_entity_poly.pdbx_strand_id
1 'polypeptide(L)' 'MVQDEPQRNDIIETIESINFIVDRDEEYIFNNASIRYVKSMFGSGFKITQAS' A
#
# COMPACT_ATOMS: atom_id res chain seq x y z
N MET A 1 6.34 -6.56 16.24
CA MET A 1 6.05 -6.20 14.84
C MET A 1 7.37 -5.82 14.22
N VAL A 2 7.84 -6.57 13.22
CA VAL A 2 9.06 -6.21 12.47
C VAL A 2 8.59 -5.34 11.31
N GLN A 3 9.15 -4.15 11.21
CA GLN A 3 8.91 -3.25 10.08
C GLN A 3 9.93 -3.63 9.01
N ASP A 4 9.49 -3.90 7.78
CA ASP A 4 10.41 -4.22 6.69
C ASP A 4 11.34 -3.04 6.41
N GLU A 5 12.59 -3.33 6.09
CA GLU A 5 13.54 -2.32 5.62
C GLU A 5 13.49 -2.27 4.08
N PRO A 6 13.52 -1.07 3.47
CA PRO A 6 13.54 -0.95 2.02
C PRO A 6 14.77 -1.64 1.42
N GLN A 7 14.54 -2.47 0.42
CA GLN A 7 15.57 -3.09 -0.39
C GLN A 7 16.02 -2.15 -1.52
N ARG A 8 17.12 -2.50 -2.21
CA ARG A 8 17.75 -1.63 -3.22
C ARG A 8 16.81 -1.25 -4.38
N ASN A 9 15.83 -2.09 -4.70
CA ASN A 9 14.88 -1.85 -5.79
C ASN A 9 13.50 -1.38 -5.32
N ASP A 10 13.36 -1.07 -4.03
CA ASP A 10 12.07 -0.66 -3.50
C ASP A 10 11.89 0.85 -3.67
N ILE A 11 10.63 1.25 -3.74
CA ILE A 11 10.19 2.63 -3.62
C ILE A 11 9.30 2.77 -2.38
N ILE A 12 9.16 4.00 -1.89
CA ILE A 12 8.27 4.31 -0.78
C ILE A 12 7.10 5.12 -1.31
N GLU A 13 5.92 4.50 -1.30
CA GLU A 13 4.65 5.15 -1.65
C GLU A 13 3.93 5.59 -0.38
N THR A 14 3.49 6.86 -0.32
CA THR A 14 2.81 7.40 0.87
C THR A 14 1.34 7.62 0.57
N ILE A 15 0.46 6.88 1.25
CA ILE A 15 -1.00 6.97 1.07
C ILE A 15 -1.66 7.15 2.43
N GLU A 16 -2.46 8.22 2.58
CA GLU A 16 -3.17 8.57 3.82
C GLU A 16 -2.25 8.51 5.07
N SER A 17 -1.02 9.01 4.93
CA SER A 17 0.04 9.04 5.96
C SER A 17 0.66 7.68 6.33
N ILE A 18 0.39 6.62 5.56
CA ILE A 18 1.02 5.31 5.69
C ILE A 18 2.08 5.16 4.59
N ASN A 19 3.28 4.74 4.98
CA ASN A 19 4.36 4.41 4.04
C ASN A 19 4.25 2.94 3.64
N PHE A 20 4.16 2.70 2.33
CA PHE A 20 4.22 1.39 1.71
C PHE A 20 5.60 1.23 1.08
N ILE A 21 6.28 0.14 1.39
CA ILE A 21 7.50 -0.27 0.71
C ILE A 21 7.05 -1.19 -0.43
N VAL A 22 7.35 -0.80 -1.66
CA VAL A 22 6.83 -1.45 -2.87
C VAL A 22 8.00 -1.76 -3.79
N ASP A 23 8.03 -2.96 -4.36
CA ASP A 23 8.94 -3.29 -5.45
C ASP A 23 8.72 -2.31 -6.62
N ARG A 24 9.78 -1.69 -7.14
CA ARG A 24 9.66 -0.70 -8.23
C ARG A 24 8.91 -1.24 -9.46
N ASP A 25 9.05 -2.52 -9.75
CA ASP A 25 8.38 -3.16 -10.88
C ASP A 25 6.85 -3.28 -10.68
N GLU A 26 6.36 -3.10 -9.44
CA GLU A 26 4.96 -3.18 -9.04
C GLU A 26 4.33 -1.81 -8.70
N GLU A 27 5.09 -0.71 -8.86
CA GLU A 27 4.64 0.67 -8.61
C GLU A 27 3.30 0.98 -9.31
N TYR A 28 3.10 0.42 -10.51
CA TYR A 28 1.91 0.64 -11.32
C TYR A 28 0.60 0.23 -10.65
N ILE A 29 0.63 -0.65 -9.64
CA ILE A 29 -0.54 -1.06 -8.86
C ILE A 29 -1.12 0.14 -8.09
N PHE A 30 -0.24 1.05 -7.67
CA PHE A 30 -0.55 2.21 -6.84
C PHE A 30 -0.90 3.45 -7.66
N ASN A 31 -0.59 3.46 -8.96
CA ASN A 31 -1.00 4.53 -9.87
C ASN A 31 -2.54 4.65 -9.90
N ASN A 32 -3.06 5.81 -9.52
CA ASN A 32 -4.50 6.09 -9.39
C ASN A 32 -5.27 5.13 -8.45
N ALA A 33 -4.57 4.49 -7.50
CA ALA A 33 -5.19 3.67 -6.48
C ALA A 33 -5.59 4.52 -5.26
N SER A 34 -6.76 4.23 -4.70
CA SER A 34 -7.14 4.65 -3.35
C SER A 34 -7.00 3.45 -2.42
N ILE A 35 -6.19 3.60 -1.38
CA ILE A 35 -6.05 2.61 -0.31
C ILE A 35 -6.74 3.15 0.93
N ARG A 36 -7.65 2.35 1.50
CA ARG A 36 -8.35 2.70 2.74
C ARG A 36 -8.26 1.56 3.72
N TYR A 37 -7.99 1.88 4.97
CA TYR A 37 -8.17 0.92 6.06
C TYR A 37 -9.66 0.73 6.34
N VAL A 38 -10.12 -0.51 6.34
CA VAL A 38 -11.51 -0.89 6.60
C VAL A 38 -11.59 -1.87 7.76
N LYS A 39 -12.51 -1.59 8.68
CA LYS A 39 -12.87 -2.48 9.79
C LYS A 39 -14.29 -2.97 9.59
N SER A 40 -14.46 -4.29 9.56
CA SER A 40 -15.74 -4.96 9.34
C SER A 40 -16.02 -5.98 10.45
N MET A 41 -17.22 -6.58 10.42
CA MET A 41 -17.57 -7.69 11.32
C MET A 41 -16.70 -8.94 11.12
N PHE A 42 -16.00 -9.05 9.99
CA PHE A 42 -15.13 -10.20 9.66
C PHE A 42 -13.64 -9.91 9.92
N GLY A 43 -13.30 -8.74 10.44
CA GLY A 43 -11.93 -8.33 10.70
C GLY A 43 -11.57 -7.01 10.04
N SER A 44 -10.29 -6.69 10.07
CA SER A 44 -9.72 -5.46 9.53
C SER A 44 -8.70 -5.72 8.43
N GLY A 45 -8.62 -4.83 7.46
CA GLY A 45 -7.61 -4.89 6.41
C GLY A 45 -7.56 -3.61 5.57
N PHE A 46 -6.74 -3.63 4.54
CA PHE A 46 -6.67 -2.56 3.56
C PHE A 46 -7.51 -2.93 2.33
N LYS A 47 -8.31 -1.97 1.86
CA LYS A 47 -9.01 -2.06 0.58
C LYS A 47 -8.32 -1.15 -0.42
N ILE A 48 -7.86 -1.72 -1.52
CA ILE A 48 -7.23 -1.02 -2.65
C ILE A 48 -8.25 -0.95 -3.78
N THR A 49 -8.51 0.24 -4.31
CA THR A 49 -9.42 0.45 -5.45
C THR A 49 -8.76 1.32 -6.50
N GLN A 50 -8.76 0.88 -7.76
CA GLN A 50 -8.31 1.71 -8.89
C GLN A 50 -9.46 2.56 -9.43
N ALA A 51 -9.19 3.82 -9.75
CA ALA A 51 -10.11 4.63 -10.54
C ALA A 51 -10.16 4.09 -11.98
N SER A 52 -11.38 3.83 -12.48
CA SER A 52 -11.64 3.39 -13.87
C SER A 52 -11.58 4.53 -14.86
#